data_AF-A0A7X6UIV1-F1
#
_entry.id   AF-A0A7X6UIV1-F1
#
_cell.length_a   1.000
_cell.length_b   1.000
_cell.length_c   1.000
_cell.angle_alpha   90.00
_cell.angle_beta   90.00
_cell.angle_gamma   90.00
#
_symmetry.space_group_name_H-M   'P 1'
#
loop_
_entity.id
_entity.type
_entity.pdbx_description
1 polymer ?
#
loop_
_entity_poly.entity_id
_entity_poly.type
_entity_poly.pdbx_seq_one_letter_code
_entity_poly.pdbx_strand_id
1 'polypeptide(L)'
;MSLFHLLLTSLREQERFGHGKHQAKKIAIAQAHVKGRSGFGVAPAGIYSINTFAAYRRVAREYANWCKQNTKARTMEEARFYTGFYLQERIARGLSAWTIQRDRSALRKIFQDSELCWEVPIPRRKLTDIKRSRRAVKMDQRFNESKNQELVDFCRATGLRRHELAAITPQDIYWKIDKLIANVRQGKGGKAREVTVLQGTELRILQIVEGRCLDKPIFEYIPPYMDVHSYRAQYATARLEQASEIEVSRDLGHNRTDVIRGHYAGRR
;
A
#
# COMPACT_ATOMS: atom_id res chain seq x y z
N MET A 1 -23.16 -0.15 -26.57
CA MET A 1 -22.12 0.12 -25.54
C MET A 1 -21.57 -1.23 -25.04
N SER A 2 -20.25 -1.41 -24.89
CA SER A 2 -19.69 -2.71 -24.46
C SER A 2 -19.82 -2.93 -22.95
N LEU A 3 -19.86 -4.19 -22.51
CA LEU A 3 -19.92 -4.53 -21.07
C LEU A 3 -18.73 -3.92 -20.30
N PHE A 4 -17.52 -3.94 -20.87
CA PHE A 4 -16.37 -3.27 -20.25
C PHE A 4 -16.61 -1.78 -20.04
N HIS A 5 -17.22 -1.10 -21.01
CA HIS A 5 -17.52 0.32 -20.88
C HIS A 5 -18.53 0.58 -19.75
N LEU A 6 -19.58 -0.24 -19.65
CA LEU A 6 -20.54 -0.17 -18.54
C LEU A 6 -19.87 -0.31 -17.17
N LEU A 7 -19.06 -1.36 -16.98
CA LEU A 7 -18.34 -1.62 -15.73
C LEU A 7 -17.35 -0.47 -15.41
N LEU A 8 -16.70 0.10 -16.42
CA LEU A 8 -15.76 1.20 -16.26
C LEU A 8 -16.47 2.52 -15.91
N THR A 9 -17.62 2.81 -16.52
CA THR A 9 -18.42 4.00 -16.20
C THR A 9 -18.83 4.01 -14.73
N SER A 10 -19.31 2.88 -14.20
CA SER A 10 -19.62 2.76 -12.76
C SER A 10 -18.40 3.04 -11.85
N LEU A 11 -17.20 2.64 -12.26
CA LEU A 11 -15.98 2.98 -11.52
C LEU A 11 -15.63 4.47 -11.62
N ARG A 12 -15.82 5.08 -12.79
CA ARG A 12 -15.51 6.51 -13.05
C ARG A 12 -16.37 7.44 -12.21
N GLU A 13 -17.66 7.14 -12.06
CA GLU A 13 -18.59 7.91 -11.20
C GLU A 13 -18.13 7.97 -9.74
N GLN A 14 -17.33 6.98 -9.32
CA GLN A 14 -16.77 6.86 -7.98
C GLN A 14 -15.39 7.52 -7.83
N GLU A 15 -14.79 8.09 -8.88
CA GLU A 15 -13.47 8.73 -8.80
C GLU A 15 -13.47 9.93 -7.84
N ARG A 16 -12.50 9.95 -6.93
CA ARG A 16 -12.29 11.04 -5.95
C ARG A 16 -10.79 11.37 -5.83
N PHE A 17 -10.09 11.43 -6.96
CA PHE A 17 -8.66 11.77 -6.98
C PHE A 17 -8.43 13.20 -6.49
N GLY A 18 -7.30 13.45 -5.83
CA GLY A 18 -7.00 14.75 -5.21
C GLY A 18 -7.75 15.03 -3.90
N HIS A 19 -8.89 14.38 -3.65
CA HIS A 19 -9.64 14.55 -2.40
C HIS A 19 -8.99 13.84 -1.20
N GLY A 20 -9.18 14.41 -0.01
CA GLY A 20 -8.65 13.88 1.25
C GLY A 20 -9.31 12.57 1.70
N LYS A 21 -8.75 11.42 1.31
CA LYS A 21 -9.22 10.09 1.75
C LYS A 21 -9.31 9.95 3.27
N HIS A 22 -8.36 10.55 3.99
CA HIS A 22 -8.31 10.48 5.45
C HIS A 22 -9.54 11.13 6.09
N GLN A 23 -9.91 12.32 5.61
CA GLN A 23 -11.09 13.05 6.08
C GLN A 23 -12.37 12.28 5.72
N ALA A 24 -12.49 11.80 4.49
CA ALA A 24 -13.63 10.98 4.07
C ALA A 24 -13.78 9.71 4.94
N LYS A 25 -12.67 9.07 5.31
CA LYS A 25 -12.69 7.91 6.21
C LYS A 25 -13.14 8.29 7.63
N LYS A 26 -12.71 9.44 8.17
CA LYS A 26 -13.18 9.93 9.47
C LYS A 26 -14.70 10.14 9.47
N ILE A 27 -15.23 10.76 8.43
CA ILE A 27 -16.68 10.98 8.26
C ILE A 27 -17.42 9.63 8.20
N ALA A 28 -16.94 8.69 7.40
CA ALA A 28 -17.57 7.37 7.27
C ALA A 28 -17.56 6.58 8.59
N ILE A 29 -16.49 6.67 9.38
CA ILE A 29 -16.40 6.06 10.71
C ILE A 29 -17.42 6.69 11.67
N ALA A 30 -17.51 8.03 11.70
CA ALA A 30 -18.47 8.73 12.54
C ALA A 30 -19.92 8.31 12.19
N GLN A 31 -20.24 8.24 10.90
CA GLN A 31 -21.54 7.76 10.42
C GLN A 31 -21.83 6.30 10.82
N ALA A 32 -20.83 5.43 10.82
CA ALA A 32 -21.00 4.05 11.26
C ALA A 32 -21.35 3.98 12.75
N HIS A 33 -20.65 4.77 13.59
CA HIS A 33 -20.92 4.85 15.02
C HIS A 33 -22.33 5.38 15.32
N VAL A 34 -22.78 6.42 14.60
CA VAL A 34 -24.17 6.93 14.71
C VAL A 34 -25.20 5.84 14.39
N LYS A 35 -24.88 4.89 13.51
CA LYS A 35 -25.73 3.75 13.16
C LYS A 35 -25.54 2.53 14.08
N GLY A 36 -24.87 2.67 15.21
CA GLY A 36 -24.59 1.57 16.15
C GLY A 36 -23.64 0.50 15.61
N ARG A 37 -22.89 0.79 14.53
CA ARG A 37 -21.94 -0.14 13.92
C ARG A 37 -20.50 0.23 14.30
N SER A 38 -19.62 -0.76 14.32
CA SER A 38 -18.18 -0.51 14.51
C SER A 38 -17.62 0.34 13.37
N GLY A 39 -16.75 1.31 13.70
CA GLY A 39 -15.93 2.02 12.72
C GLY A 39 -14.80 1.16 12.11
N PHE A 40 -14.56 -0.04 12.67
CA PHE A 40 -13.54 -0.94 12.16
C PHE A 40 -13.93 -1.46 10.77
N GLY A 41 -12.96 -1.45 9.85
CA GLY A 41 -13.17 -1.94 8.48
C GLY A 41 -13.98 -1.00 7.57
N VAL A 42 -14.51 0.11 8.08
CA VAL A 42 -15.28 1.07 7.28
C VAL A 42 -14.40 1.68 6.18
N ALA A 43 -14.89 1.57 4.94
CA ALA A 43 -14.30 2.19 3.76
C ALA A 43 -15.14 3.41 3.36
N PRO A 44 -14.51 4.57 3.08
CA PRO A 44 -15.26 5.70 2.55
C PRO A 44 -15.86 5.37 1.17
N ALA A 45 -16.94 6.06 0.83
CA ALA A 45 -17.52 6.04 -0.52
C ALA A 45 -16.50 6.55 -1.55
N GLY A 46 -16.56 6.05 -2.78
CA GLY A 46 -15.63 6.45 -3.85
C GLY A 46 -14.27 5.73 -3.86
N ILE A 47 -13.41 6.18 -4.79
CA ILE A 47 -12.07 5.66 -5.10
C ILE A 47 -11.09 6.84 -5.13
N TYR A 48 -10.27 6.96 -4.08
CA TYR A 48 -9.34 8.09 -3.90
C TYR A 48 -7.94 7.86 -4.45
N SER A 49 -7.59 6.62 -4.84
CA SER A 49 -6.23 6.28 -5.28
C SER A 49 -6.25 5.90 -6.75
N ILE A 50 -5.42 6.58 -7.54
CA ILE A 50 -5.19 6.28 -8.95
C ILE A 50 -4.75 4.82 -9.11
N ASN A 51 -3.87 4.33 -8.24
CA ASN A 51 -3.42 2.94 -8.25
C ASN A 51 -4.55 1.95 -7.95
N THR A 52 -5.45 2.27 -7.01
CA THR A 52 -6.64 1.44 -6.75
C THR A 52 -7.57 1.45 -7.96
N PHE A 53 -7.80 2.62 -8.56
CA PHE A 53 -8.63 2.73 -9.76
C PHE A 53 -8.06 1.94 -10.94
N ALA A 54 -6.76 2.08 -11.23
CA ALA A 54 -6.09 1.34 -12.28
C ALA A 54 -6.19 -0.19 -12.07
N ALA A 55 -6.04 -0.64 -10.82
CA ALA A 55 -6.22 -2.04 -10.46
C ALA A 55 -7.68 -2.50 -10.67
N TYR A 56 -8.67 -1.71 -10.28
CA TYR A 56 -10.09 -2.05 -10.47
C TYR A 56 -10.51 -2.01 -11.94
N ARG A 57 -10.02 -1.04 -12.72
CA ARG A 57 -10.18 -1.01 -14.18
C ARG A 57 -9.64 -2.26 -14.84
N ARG A 58 -8.50 -2.78 -14.37
CA ARG A 58 -7.96 -4.05 -14.85
C ARG A 58 -8.90 -5.22 -14.54
N VAL A 59 -9.46 -5.27 -13.33
CA VAL A 59 -10.45 -6.31 -12.98
C VAL A 59 -11.71 -6.17 -13.83
N ALA A 60 -12.23 -4.96 -14.04
CA ALA A 60 -13.38 -4.72 -14.91
C ALA A 60 -13.15 -5.26 -16.33
N ARG A 61 -11.93 -5.06 -16.87
CA ARG A 61 -11.54 -5.60 -18.18
C ARG A 61 -11.45 -7.12 -18.18
N GLU A 62 -10.76 -7.70 -17.20
CA GLU A 62 -10.62 -9.16 -17.04
C GLU A 62 -12.00 -9.82 -16.91
N TYR A 63 -12.89 -9.23 -16.13
CA TYR A 63 -14.25 -9.72 -15.93
C TYR A 63 -15.12 -9.59 -17.18
N ALA A 64 -15.10 -8.44 -17.86
CA ALA A 64 -15.85 -8.27 -19.11
C ALA A 64 -15.42 -9.28 -20.19
N ASN A 65 -14.11 -9.53 -20.30
CA ASN A 65 -13.58 -10.52 -21.23
C ASN A 65 -14.03 -11.93 -20.84
N TRP A 66 -14.03 -12.25 -19.55
CA TRP A 66 -14.53 -13.52 -19.06
C TRP A 66 -16.02 -13.70 -19.35
N CYS A 67 -16.86 -12.68 -19.12
CA CYS A 67 -18.29 -12.73 -19.48
C CYS A 67 -18.47 -12.94 -20.99
N LYS A 68 -17.68 -12.26 -21.83
CA LYS A 68 -17.73 -12.45 -23.29
C LYS A 68 -17.46 -13.89 -23.71
N GLN A 69 -16.58 -14.59 -22.99
CA GLN A 69 -16.17 -15.97 -23.31
C GLN A 69 -17.12 -17.02 -22.75
N ASN A 70 -17.70 -16.77 -21.57
CA ASN A 70 -18.39 -17.81 -20.79
C ASN A 70 -19.89 -17.58 -20.66
N THR A 71 -20.40 -16.41 -21.07
CA THR A 71 -21.80 -16.03 -20.85
C THR A 71 -22.37 -15.24 -22.03
N LYS A 72 -23.69 -15.03 -22.01
CA LYS A 72 -24.38 -14.14 -22.95
C LYS A 72 -24.61 -12.73 -22.40
N ALA A 73 -24.09 -12.42 -21.21
CA ALA A 73 -24.35 -11.13 -20.56
C ALA A 73 -23.86 -9.95 -21.41
N ARG A 74 -24.72 -8.93 -21.53
CA ARG A 74 -24.49 -7.66 -22.22
C ARG A 74 -24.76 -6.47 -21.32
N THR A 75 -25.58 -6.62 -20.28
CA THR A 75 -25.88 -5.58 -19.29
C THR A 75 -25.14 -5.78 -17.96
N MET A 76 -25.19 -4.76 -17.09
CA MET A 76 -24.64 -4.85 -15.73
C MET A 76 -25.44 -5.86 -14.90
N GLU A 77 -26.77 -5.83 -15.01
CA GLU A 77 -27.69 -6.66 -14.26
C GLU A 77 -27.47 -8.13 -14.58
N GLU A 78 -27.36 -8.48 -15.87
CA GLU A 78 -27.04 -9.83 -16.33
C GLU A 78 -25.65 -10.25 -15.87
N ALA A 79 -24.65 -9.38 -16.03
CA ALA A 79 -23.29 -9.68 -15.63
C ALA A 79 -23.18 -9.88 -14.12
N ARG A 80 -24.01 -9.23 -13.29
CA ARG A 80 -23.96 -9.35 -11.83
C ARG A 80 -24.13 -10.80 -11.38
N PHE A 81 -25.01 -11.58 -12.01
CA PHE A 81 -25.28 -12.98 -11.66
C PHE A 81 -24.05 -13.88 -11.80
N TYR A 82 -23.11 -13.55 -12.68
CA TYR A 82 -21.95 -14.41 -12.96
C TYR A 82 -20.70 -14.09 -12.13
N THR A 83 -20.78 -13.11 -11.24
CA THR A 83 -19.64 -12.65 -10.44
C THR A 83 -19.09 -13.74 -9.52
N GLY A 84 -19.97 -14.56 -8.95
CA GLY A 84 -19.60 -15.71 -8.13
C GLY A 84 -18.81 -16.77 -8.90
N PHE A 85 -19.33 -17.17 -10.08
CA PHE A 85 -18.67 -18.13 -10.97
C PHE A 85 -17.28 -17.66 -11.41
N TYR A 86 -17.16 -16.38 -11.78
CA TYR A 86 -15.86 -15.80 -12.12
C TYR A 86 -14.85 -15.89 -10.97
N LEU A 87 -15.26 -15.57 -9.73
CA LEU A 87 -14.36 -15.68 -8.58
C LEU A 87 -13.97 -17.13 -8.28
N GLN A 88 -14.92 -18.07 -8.40
CA GLN A 88 -14.65 -19.50 -8.22
C GLN A 88 -13.64 -20.01 -9.26
N GLU A 89 -13.78 -19.65 -10.53
CA GLU A 89 -12.84 -20.03 -11.57
C GLU A 89 -11.44 -19.44 -11.32
N ARG A 90 -11.37 -18.17 -10.88
CA ARG A 90 -10.10 -17.52 -10.51
C ARG A 90 -9.41 -18.27 -9.36
N ILE A 91 -10.18 -18.78 -8.40
CA ILE A 91 -9.68 -19.62 -7.29
C ILE A 91 -9.20 -20.97 -7.83
N ALA A 92 -9.99 -21.65 -8.67
CA ALA A 92 -9.64 -22.94 -9.26
C ALA A 92 -8.36 -22.88 -10.09
N ARG A 93 -8.11 -21.74 -10.75
CA ARG A 93 -6.85 -21.44 -11.46
C ARG A 93 -5.64 -21.22 -10.54
N GLY A 94 -5.81 -21.29 -9.22
CA GLY A 94 -4.71 -21.15 -8.25
C GLY A 94 -4.18 -19.73 -8.09
N LEU A 95 -4.95 -18.69 -8.44
CA LEU A 95 -4.51 -17.31 -8.25
C LEU A 95 -4.37 -16.95 -6.77
N SER A 96 -3.44 -16.05 -6.47
CA SER A 96 -3.11 -15.69 -5.08
C SER A 96 -4.31 -15.12 -4.32
N ALA A 97 -4.35 -15.36 -3.00
CA ALA A 97 -5.38 -14.79 -2.12
C ALA A 97 -5.50 -13.26 -2.21
N TRP A 98 -4.39 -12.55 -2.47
CA TRP A 98 -4.41 -11.10 -2.70
C TRP A 98 -5.13 -10.72 -3.99
N THR A 99 -4.90 -11.49 -5.06
CA THR A 99 -5.55 -11.29 -6.37
C THR A 99 -7.06 -11.51 -6.24
N ILE A 100 -7.48 -12.64 -5.67
CA ILE A 100 -8.90 -12.96 -5.50
C ILE A 100 -9.62 -11.90 -4.65
N GLN A 101 -9.02 -11.48 -3.54
CA GLN A 101 -9.63 -10.45 -2.68
C GLN A 101 -9.72 -9.09 -3.37
N ARG A 102 -8.70 -8.69 -4.13
CA ARG A 102 -8.74 -7.47 -4.95
C ARG A 102 -9.87 -7.55 -5.96
N ASP A 103 -10.02 -8.68 -6.64
CA ASP A 103 -11.06 -8.84 -7.65
C ASP A 103 -12.45 -8.73 -7.04
N ARG A 104 -12.71 -9.40 -5.90
CA ARG A 104 -13.98 -9.24 -5.18
C ARG A 104 -14.22 -7.79 -4.76
N SER A 105 -13.20 -7.11 -4.22
CA SER A 105 -13.35 -5.68 -3.85
C SER A 105 -13.63 -4.78 -5.05
N ALA A 106 -13.06 -5.08 -6.22
CA ALA A 106 -13.33 -4.35 -7.45
C ALA A 106 -14.77 -4.62 -7.93
N LEU A 107 -15.21 -5.88 -7.96
CA LEU A 107 -16.58 -6.24 -8.35
C LEU A 107 -17.62 -5.59 -7.44
N ARG A 108 -17.42 -5.65 -6.11
CA ARG A 108 -18.27 -4.94 -5.14
C ARG A 108 -18.37 -3.44 -5.41
N LYS A 109 -17.28 -2.81 -5.84
CA LYS A 109 -17.28 -1.40 -6.23
C LYS A 109 -17.98 -1.17 -7.56
N ILE A 110 -17.75 -2.02 -8.56
CA ILE A 110 -18.38 -1.93 -9.88
C ILE A 110 -19.91 -2.08 -9.79
N PHE A 111 -20.40 -3.01 -8.97
CA PHE A 111 -21.83 -3.26 -8.80
C PHE A 111 -22.45 -2.51 -7.61
N GLN A 112 -21.68 -1.66 -6.94
CA GLN A 112 -22.09 -0.86 -5.79
C GLN A 112 -22.77 -1.66 -4.67
N ASP A 113 -22.31 -2.89 -4.47
CA ASP A 113 -22.87 -3.85 -3.53
C ASP A 113 -21.76 -4.36 -2.62
N SER A 114 -21.81 -4.05 -1.32
CA SER A 114 -20.80 -4.46 -0.36
C SER A 114 -20.85 -5.93 -0.01
N GLU A 115 -21.99 -6.59 -0.23
CA GLU A 115 -22.23 -8.00 0.09
C GLU A 115 -22.05 -8.92 -1.12
N LEU A 116 -21.91 -8.39 -2.33
CA LEU A 116 -21.70 -9.19 -3.53
C LEU A 116 -20.64 -10.29 -3.35
N CYS A 117 -21.00 -11.52 -3.73
CA CYS A 117 -20.17 -12.71 -3.57
C CYS A 117 -19.73 -12.97 -2.12
N TRP A 118 -20.62 -12.75 -1.13
CA TRP A 118 -20.37 -13.12 0.25
C TRP A 118 -20.33 -14.64 0.43
N GLU A 119 -21.10 -15.35 -0.39
CA GLU A 119 -21.25 -16.79 -0.44
C GLU A 119 -19.99 -17.50 -1.00
N VAL A 120 -19.14 -16.79 -1.75
CA VAL A 120 -17.92 -17.37 -2.32
C VAL A 120 -16.84 -17.47 -1.23
N PRO A 121 -16.31 -18.68 -0.94
CA PRO A 121 -15.27 -18.87 0.06
C PRO A 121 -13.92 -18.35 -0.43
N ILE A 122 -13.66 -17.07 -0.21
CA ILE A 122 -12.42 -16.42 -0.65
C ILE A 122 -11.23 -16.87 0.21
N PRO A 123 -10.10 -17.32 -0.38
CA PRO A 123 -8.92 -17.71 0.38
C PRO A 123 -8.39 -16.57 1.27
N ARG A 124 -8.00 -16.93 2.49
CA ARG A 124 -7.38 -16.01 3.45
C ARG A 124 -5.93 -15.76 3.07
N ARG A 125 -5.44 -14.53 3.27
CA ARG A 125 -4.02 -14.18 3.08
C ARG A 125 -3.24 -14.72 4.27
N LYS A 126 -2.22 -15.54 4.02
CA LYS A 126 -1.30 -15.99 5.07
C LYS A 126 0.02 -15.25 4.96
N LEU A 127 0.65 -14.94 6.09
CA LEU A 127 1.96 -14.26 6.09
C LEU A 127 3.04 -15.10 5.40
N THR A 128 2.95 -16.43 5.53
CA THR A 128 3.81 -17.43 4.87
C THR A 128 3.78 -17.34 3.34
N ASP A 129 2.69 -16.84 2.75
CA ASP A 129 2.53 -16.76 1.30
C ASP A 129 3.15 -15.48 0.71
N ILE A 130 3.65 -14.57 1.56
CA ILE A 130 4.31 -13.34 1.12
C ILE A 130 5.70 -13.69 0.56
N LYS A 131 5.85 -13.63 -0.76
CA LYS A 131 7.14 -13.93 -1.43
C LYS A 131 8.00 -12.68 -1.68
N ARG A 132 7.38 -11.55 -2.03
CA ARG A 132 8.09 -10.32 -2.42
C ARG A 132 8.82 -9.71 -1.23
N SER A 133 10.03 -9.20 -1.47
CA SER A 133 10.86 -8.50 -0.47
C SER A 133 11.16 -9.33 0.79
N ARG A 134 11.26 -10.66 0.60
CA ARG A 134 11.64 -11.64 1.63
C ARG A 134 12.94 -12.35 1.32
N ARG A 135 13.28 -12.47 0.04
CA ARG A 135 14.48 -13.15 -0.48
C ARG A 135 14.92 -12.41 -1.72
N ALA A 136 16.20 -12.50 -2.04
CA ALA A 136 16.74 -11.97 -3.28
C ALA A 136 16.02 -12.61 -4.48
N VAL A 137 15.64 -11.81 -5.46
CA VAL A 137 15.00 -12.24 -6.72
C VAL A 137 15.80 -11.74 -7.92
N LYS A 138 15.60 -12.36 -9.10
CA LYS A 138 16.29 -11.96 -10.35
C LYS A 138 16.17 -10.47 -10.69
N MET A 139 15.07 -9.83 -10.28
CA MET A 139 14.86 -8.40 -10.52
C MET A 139 15.83 -7.52 -9.73
N ASP A 140 16.32 -7.97 -8.57
CA ASP A 140 17.21 -7.21 -7.71
C ASP A 140 18.57 -6.99 -8.39
N GLN A 141 18.97 -7.89 -9.30
CA GLN A 141 20.16 -7.75 -10.15
C GLN A 141 20.09 -6.54 -11.10
N ARG A 142 18.89 -5.97 -11.32
CA ARG A 142 18.71 -4.75 -12.13
C ARG A 142 18.95 -3.47 -11.34
N PHE A 143 19.28 -3.58 -10.05
CA PHE A 143 19.66 -2.45 -9.19
C PHE A 143 21.08 -2.66 -8.69
N ASN A 144 21.92 -1.65 -8.85
CA ASN A 144 23.30 -1.68 -8.37
C ASN A 144 23.38 -0.86 -7.07
N GLU A 145 23.51 -1.55 -5.93
CA GLU A 145 23.59 -0.89 -4.62
C GLU A 145 24.80 0.03 -4.50
N SER A 146 25.99 -0.38 -4.99
CA SER A 146 27.22 0.39 -4.82
C SER A 146 27.18 1.73 -5.56
N LYS A 147 26.48 1.77 -6.71
CA LYS A 147 26.22 3.03 -7.44
C LYS A 147 25.15 3.92 -6.80
N ASN A 148 24.42 3.42 -5.80
CA ASN A 148 23.31 4.12 -5.15
C ASN A 148 23.47 4.10 -3.62
N GLN A 149 24.71 4.09 -3.14
CA GLN A 149 25.02 3.80 -1.74
C GLN A 149 24.34 4.79 -0.78
N GLU A 150 24.35 6.09 -1.08
CA GLU A 150 23.67 7.10 -0.24
C GLU A 150 22.17 6.82 -0.08
N LEU A 151 21.48 6.48 -1.17
CA LEU A 151 20.06 6.16 -1.15
C LEU A 151 19.78 4.88 -0.36
N VAL A 152 20.65 3.87 -0.49
CA VAL A 152 20.55 2.62 0.26
C VAL A 152 20.79 2.86 1.75
N ASP A 153 21.84 3.59 2.12
CA ASP A 153 22.17 3.95 3.50
C ASP A 153 21.02 4.72 4.13
N PHE A 154 20.48 5.71 3.42
CA PHE A 154 19.33 6.48 3.87
C PHE A 154 18.10 5.61 4.09
N CYS A 155 17.82 4.65 3.20
CA CYS A 155 16.72 3.71 3.36
C CYS A 155 16.90 2.79 4.57
N ARG A 156 18.12 2.30 4.83
CA ARG A 156 18.44 1.44 5.98
C ARG A 156 18.40 2.21 7.30
N ALA A 157 18.72 3.50 7.28
CA ALA A 157 18.71 4.37 8.44
C ALA A 157 17.32 4.89 8.83
N THR A 158 16.39 4.99 7.86
CA THR A 158 15.07 5.64 8.09
C THR A 158 13.88 4.72 7.84
N GLY A 159 14.06 3.64 7.08
CA GLY A 159 12.97 2.74 6.70
C GLY A 159 11.80 3.40 5.95
N LEU A 160 12.00 4.52 5.25
CA LEU A 160 10.93 5.22 4.54
C LEU A 160 10.33 4.40 3.38
N ARG A 161 9.10 4.74 2.99
CA ARG A 161 8.47 4.18 1.78
C ARG A 161 8.93 4.92 0.54
N ARG A 162 8.84 4.27 -0.63
CA ARG A 162 9.23 4.85 -1.93
C ARG A 162 8.71 6.27 -2.20
N HIS A 163 7.43 6.54 -1.93
CA HIS A 163 6.86 7.88 -2.14
C HIS A 163 7.30 8.89 -1.07
N GLU A 164 7.69 8.42 0.11
CA GLU A 164 8.22 9.26 1.19
C GLU A 164 9.66 9.65 0.85
N LEU A 165 10.47 8.71 0.33
CA LEU A 165 11.82 8.97 -0.18
C LEU A 165 11.85 9.98 -1.35
N ALA A 166 10.85 9.92 -2.23
CA ALA A 166 10.74 10.84 -3.36
C ALA A 166 10.32 12.27 -2.96
N ALA A 167 9.88 12.47 -1.72
CA ALA A 167 9.31 13.74 -1.27
C ALA A 167 10.08 14.37 -0.09
N ILE A 168 10.89 13.59 0.64
CA ILE A 168 11.63 14.08 1.80
C ILE A 168 12.74 15.03 1.36
N THR A 169 12.88 16.15 2.06
CA THR A 169 13.85 17.20 1.76
C THR A 169 14.83 17.38 2.94
N PRO A 170 15.99 18.04 2.77
CA PRO A 170 16.94 18.23 3.86
C PRO A 170 16.34 18.91 5.11
N GLN A 171 15.43 19.87 4.94
CA GLN A 171 14.71 20.51 6.07
C GLN A 171 13.84 19.55 6.89
N ASP A 172 13.48 18.38 6.33
CA ASP A 172 12.73 17.36 7.06
C ASP A 172 13.65 16.52 7.98
N ILE A 173 14.97 16.75 7.96
CA ILE A 173 15.96 16.10 8.80
C ILE A 173 16.43 17.05 9.90
N TYR A 174 16.15 16.73 11.16
CA TYR A 174 16.53 17.58 12.30
C TYR A 174 16.79 16.78 13.57
N TRP A 175 17.60 17.36 14.45
CA TRP A 175 17.76 16.85 15.81
C TRP A 175 16.54 17.22 16.65
N LYS A 176 16.02 16.23 17.37
CA LYS A 176 15.00 16.42 18.39
C LYS A 176 15.49 15.79 19.68
N ILE A 177 15.84 16.65 20.64
CA ILE A 177 16.52 16.25 21.87
C ILE A 177 17.87 15.59 21.51
N ASP A 178 17.96 14.27 21.62
CA ASP A 178 19.16 13.44 21.43
C ASP A 178 19.04 12.50 20.22
N LYS A 179 17.97 12.63 19.42
CA LYS A 179 17.69 11.75 18.29
C LYS A 179 17.62 12.54 17.00
N LEU A 180 18.26 12.03 15.95
CA LEU A 180 18.07 12.54 14.60
C LEU A 180 16.73 12.01 14.06
N ILE A 181 15.90 12.92 13.54
CA ILE A 181 14.55 12.64 13.08
C ILE A 181 14.45 12.89 11.57
N ALA A 182 13.74 12.00 10.87
CA ALA A 182 13.24 12.22 9.53
C ALA A 182 11.72 12.44 9.57
N ASN A 183 11.27 13.66 9.30
CA ASN A 183 9.86 14.03 9.33
C ASN A 183 9.16 13.70 8.01
N VAL A 184 8.25 12.74 8.05
CA VAL A 184 7.39 12.41 6.91
C VAL A 184 6.13 13.26 6.97
N ARG A 185 6.07 14.30 6.13
CA ARG A 185 4.90 15.19 6.02
C ARG A 185 3.64 14.48 5.50
N GLN A 186 3.79 13.61 4.50
CA GLN A 186 2.67 12.89 3.87
C GLN A 186 2.97 11.41 3.64
N GLY A 187 2.81 10.60 4.68
CA GLY A 187 2.94 9.15 4.61
C GLY A 187 1.70 8.46 4.03
N LYS A 188 1.71 7.13 4.05
CA LYS A 188 0.61 6.31 3.53
C LYS A 188 -0.76 6.71 4.11
N GLY A 189 -1.68 7.11 3.23
CA GLY A 189 -3.02 7.55 3.61
C GLY A 189 -3.09 9.01 4.07
N GLY A 190 -2.07 9.81 3.79
CA GLY A 190 -1.99 11.23 4.15
C GLY A 190 -1.58 11.46 5.60
N LYS A 191 -0.91 10.49 6.24
CA LYS A 191 -0.54 10.57 7.66
C LYS A 191 0.88 11.10 7.82
N ALA A 192 1.03 12.20 8.55
CA ALA A 192 2.34 12.66 8.99
C ALA A 192 2.90 11.76 10.11
N ARG A 193 4.22 11.66 10.20
CA ARG A 193 4.92 11.04 11.34
C ARG A 193 6.38 11.48 11.37
N GLU A 194 6.93 11.53 12.58
CA GLU A 194 8.38 11.57 12.78
C GLU A 194 8.93 10.15 12.77
N VAL A 195 10.09 9.97 12.16
CA VAL A 195 10.80 8.70 12.10
C VAL A 195 12.16 8.86 12.74
N THR A 196 12.44 8.06 13.77
CA THR A 196 13.75 8.06 14.42
C THR A 196 14.80 7.45 13.49
N VAL A 197 15.86 8.19 13.17
CA VAL A 197 17.01 7.65 12.43
C VAL A 197 17.69 6.56 13.28
N LEU A 198 18.13 5.49 12.63
CA LEU A 198 18.79 4.37 13.30
C LEU A 198 20.06 4.83 14.01
N GLN A 199 20.22 4.44 15.28
CA GLN A 199 21.37 4.86 16.07
C GLN A 199 22.68 4.35 15.46
N GLY A 200 23.69 5.21 15.41
CA GLY A 200 24.99 4.96 14.79
C GLY A 200 25.07 5.32 13.30
N THR A 201 23.97 5.79 12.69
CA THR A 201 23.92 6.20 11.28
C THR A 201 23.72 7.70 11.09
N GLU A 202 23.60 8.48 12.16
CA GLU A 202 23.24 9.90 12.14
C GLU A 202 24.25 10.72 11.35
N LEU A 203 25.55 10.54 11.59
CA LEU A 203 26.61 11.24 10.85
C LEU A 203 26.53 10.95 9.35
N ARG A 204 26.24 9.70 8.97
CA ARG A 204 26.09 9.32 7.56
C ARG A 204 24.89 10.03 6.92
N ILE A 205 23.78 10.18 7.64
CA ILE A 205 22.60 10.90 7.14
C ILE A 205 22.88 12.40 7.02
N LEU A 206 23.59 12.98 7.99
CA LEU A 206 24.00 14.39 7.93
C LEU A 206 24.92 14.65 6.74
N GLN A 207 25.91 13.78 6.48
CA GLN A 207 26.75 13.85 5.28
C GLN A 207 25.94 13.75 3.98
N ILE A 208 24.93 12.88 3.94
CA ILE A 208 24.07 12.76 2.77
C ILE A 208 23.34 14.08 2.49
N VAL A 209 22.85 14.79 3.51
CA VAL A 209 22.07 16.03 3.30
C VAL A 209 22.92 17.30 3.23
N GLU A 210 24.18 17.23 3.62
CA GLU A 210 25.11 18.36 3.62
C GLU A 210 25.23 18.99 2.22
N GLY A 211 25.20 20.33 2.16
CA GLY A 211 25.31 21.08 0.91
C GLY A 211 24.10 20.98 -0.04
N ARG A 212 23.07 20.20 0.27
CA ARG A 212 21.86 20.10 -0.57
C ARG A 212 20.89 21.26 -0.34
N CYS A 213 20.12 21.57 -1.38
CA CYS A 213 19.08 22.59 -1.35
C CYS A 213 17.93 22.18 -0.40
N LEU A 214 17.61 23.03 0.59
CA LEU A 214 16.76 22.67 1.73
C LEU A 214 15.32 22.29 1.36
N ASP A 215 14.77 22.91 0.33
CA ASP A 215 13.38 22.77 -0.11
C ASP A 215 13.19 21.76 -1.26
N LYS A 216 14.29 21.19 -1.78
CA LYS A 216 14.26 20.18 -2.84
C LYS A 216 14.37 18.75 -2.27
N PRO A 217 13.80 17.74 -2.95
CA PRO A 217 13.96 16.35 -2.54
C PRO A 217 15.44 15.99 -2.38
N ILE A 218 15.76 15.22 -1.33
CA ILE A 218 17.13 14.72 -1.12
C ILE A 218 17.56 13.91 -2.34
N PHE A 219 16.66 13.08 -2.89
CA PHE A 219 16.93 12.26 -4.06
C PHE A 219 16.01 12.66 -5.22
N GLU A 220 16.60 13.06 -6.35
CA GLU A 220 15.86 13.42 -7.57
C GLU A 220 15.16 12.20 -8.21
N TYR A 221 15.73 11.02 -8.03
CA TYR A 221 15.25 9.79 -8.65
C TYR A 221 15.33 8.60 -7.70
N ILE A 222 14.23 7.84 -7.59
CA ILE A 222 14.18 6.58 -6.85
C ILE A 222 14.06 5.42 -7.85
N PRO A 223 15.12 4.61 -8.08
CA PRO A 223 15.12 3.56 -9.09
C PRO A 223 13.97 2.56 -8.93
N PRO A 224 13.20 2.21 -9.99
CA PRO A 224 11.98 1.42 -9.89
C PRO A 224 12.23 -0.02 -9.43
N TYR A 225 13.41 -0.57 -9.74
CA TYR A 225 13.82 -1.93 -9.37
C TYR A 225 14.44 -2.03 -7.97
N MET A 226 14.68 -0.90 -7.30
CA MET A 226 15.17 -0.88 -5.91
C MET A 226 14.14 -1.52 -4.97
N ASP A 227 14.55 -2.50 -4.16
CA ASP A 227 13.67 -3.13 -3.18
C ASP A 227 13.60 -2.33 -1.87
N VAL A 228 12.96 -1.16 -1.94
CA VAL A 228 12.74 -0.26 -0.80
C VAL A 228 12.07 -0.98 0.39
N HIS A 229 11.22 -1.97 0.14
CA HIS A 229 10.54 -2.69 1.23
C HIS A 229 11.49 -3.64 1.98
N SER A 230 12.55 -4.12 1.34
CA SER A 230 13.59 -4.92 2.00
C SER A 230 14.45 -4.05 2.93
N TYR A 231 14.92 -2.88 2.49
CA TYR A 231 15.67 -1.97 3.38
C TYR A 231 14.81 -1.45 4.54
N ARG A 232 13.53 -1.17 4.28
CA ARG A 232 12.58 -0.85 5.34
C ARG A 232 12.42 -1.96 6.37
N ALA A 233 12.51 -3.22 5.95
CA ALA A 233 12.49 -4.35 6.88
C ALA A 233 13.81 -4.49 7.66
N GLN A 234 14.95 -4.20 7.03
CA GLN A 234 16.25 -4.14 7.70
C GLN A 234 16.24 -3.06 8.80
N TYR A 235 15.79 -1.84 8.47
CA TYR A 235 15.59 -0.77 9.46
C TYR A 235 14.70 -1.24 10.61
N ALA A 236 13.54 -1.83 10.32
CA ALA A 236 12.62 -2.30 11.35
C ALA A 236 13.25 -3.33 12.29
N THR A 237 14.09 -4.22 11.75
CA THR A 237 14.78 -5.26 12.51
C THR A 237 15.86 -4.66 13.41
N ALA A 238 16.73 -3.81 12.86
CA ALA A 238 17.77 -3.14 13.65
C ALA A 238 17.18 -2.19 14.71
N ARG A 239 16.11 -1.47 14.37
CA ARG A 239 15.45 -0.55 15.31
C ARG A 239 14.79 -1.29 16.48
N LEU A 240 14.33 -2.52 16.29
CA LEU A 240 13.79 -3.36 17.38
C LEU A 240 14.84 -3.76 18.43
N GLU A 241 16.13 -3.71 18.08
CA GLU A 241 17.22 -3.92 19.05
C GLU A 241 17.45 -2.67 19.91
N GLN A 242 16.94 -1.51 19.48
CA GLN A 242 17.19 -0.19 20.08
C GLN A 242 15.95 0.46 20.70
N ALA A 243 14.76 -0.12 20.53
CA ALA A 243 13.51 0.46 21.03
C ALA A 243 12.38 -0.56 21.13
N SER A 244 11.32 -0.16 21.84
CA SER A 244 10.11 -0.95 21.98
C SER A 244 9.37 -1.12 20.64
N GLU A 245 8.61 -2.23 20.50
CA GLU A 245 7.77 -2.46 19.32
C GLU A 245 6.79 -1.32 19.03
N ILE A 246 6.33 -0.61 20.08
CA ILE A 246 5.42 0.53 19.97
C ILE A 246 6.11 1.69 19.24
N GLU A 247 7.36 2.00 19.62
CA GLU A 247 8.16 3.04 18.97
C GLU A 247 8.45 2.67 17.52
N VAL A 248 8.90 1.44 17.25
CA VAL A 248 9.15 0.98 15.87
C VAL A 248 7.87 1.01 15.02
N SER A 249 6.72 0.66 15.61
CA SER A 249 5.42 0.79 14.94
C SER A 249 5.08 2.24 14.60
N ARG A 250 5.42 3.20 15.47
CA ARG A 250 5.24 4.64 15.22
C ARG A 250 6.17 5.13 14.11
N ASP A 251 7.47 4.81 14.20
CA ASP A 251 8.49 5.14 13.18
C ASP A 251 8.06 4.63 11.79
N LEU A 252 7.48 3.43 11.73
CA LEU A 252 6.99 2.83 10.50
C LEU A 252 5.58 3.33 10.08
N GLY A 253 4.87 4.05 10.93
CA GLY A 253 3.50 4.52 10.65
C GLY A 253 2.49 3.37 10.54
N HIS A 254 2.65 2.34 11.36
CA HIS A 254 1.67 1.27 11.53
C HIS A 254 0.67 1.65 12.63
N ASN A 255 -0.62 1.32 12.43
CA ASN A 255 -1.67 1.60 13.41
C ASN A 255 -1.77 0.53 14.51
N ARG A 256 -0.99 -0.55 14.40
CA ARG A 256 -1.02 -1.70 15.30
C ARG A 256 0.36 -2.34 15.34
N THR A 257 0.77 -2.80 16.51
CA THR A 257 2.06 -3.45 16.77
C THR A 257 2.12 -4.88 16.24
N ASP A 258 0.98 -5.56 16.05
CA ASP A 258 0.91 -6.91 15.48
C ASP A 258 1.55 -7.00 14.07
N VAL A 259 1.50 -5.90 13.31
CA VAL A 259 2.15 -5.78 12.01
C VAL A 259 3.67 -5.93 12.14
N ILE A 260 4.26 -5.45 13.25
CA ILE A 260 5.69 -5.55 13.50
C ILE A 260 6.11 -7.02 13.63
N ARG A 261 5.39 -7.75 14.48
CA ARG A 261 5.65 -9.18 14.74
C ARG A 261 5.44 -10.03 13.50
N GLY A 262 4.38 -9.78 12.72
CA GLY A 262 4.08 -10.60 11.55
C GLY A 262 4.91 -10.29 10.29
N HIS A 263 5.41 -9.06 10.15
CA HIS A 263 6.12 -8.64 8.92
C HIS A 263 7.63 -8.47 9.08
N TYR A 264 8.13 -8.21 10.28
CA TYR A 264 9.53 -7.84 10.50
C TYR A 264 10.22 -8.68 11.57
N ALA A 265 9.57 -8.97 12.70
CA ALA A 265 10.13 -9.89 13.69
C ALA A 265 10.16 -11.33 13.14
N GLY A 266 11.29 -12.02 13.26
CA GLY A 266 11.47 -13.39 12.75
C GLY A 266 12.08 -13.50 11.36
N ARG A 267 12.61 -12.40 10.79
CA ARG A 267 13.57 -12.46 9.68
C ARG A 267 14.98 -12.67 10.26
N ARG A 268 15.21 -13.79 10.94
CA ARG A 268 16.57 -14.31 11.16
C ARG A 268 16.91 -15.23 10.00
#